data_AF-I4G1V7-F1
#
_entry.id   AF-I4G1V7-F1
#
_cell.length_a   1.000
_cell.length_b   1.000
_cell.length_c   1.000
_cell.angle_alpha   90.00
_cell.angle_beta   90.00
_cell.angle_gamma   90.00
#
_symmetry.space_group_name_H-M   'P 1'
#
loop_
_entity.id
_entity.type
_entity.pdbx_description
1 polymer ?
#
loop_
_entity_poly.entity_id
_entity_poly.type
_entity_poly.pdbx_seq_one_letter_code
_entity_poly.pdbx_strand_id
1 'polypeptide(L)'
;MVREKKPSRVIEIGSGGSTKIIAAALRMNFIENSQKSQLISIEPYPQDFSKDFANVSKDFLEFSLLTQKVESVDLSVFESLQTNDILFVDSSHVFKSGSDVEFEFLQVYPRLHTGVLVHIHDIFFPYDYPIEWNLKESRYWNEQYFLETFLQFNEKFEILASLSMVSHYNNFVFLDNINAYNEERLPVLSG
;
A
#
# COMPACT_ATOMS: atom_id res chain seq x y z
N MET A 1 -2.40 0.88 10.74
CA MET A 1 -1.78 2.04 10.06
C MET A 1 -2.76 3.20 9.80
N VAL A 2 -3.60 3.19 8.75
CA VAL A 2 -4.44 4.37 8.36
C VAL A 2 -5.34 4.89 9.50
N ARG A 3 -6.03 4.00 10.22
CA ARG A 3 -6.90 4.36 11.35
C ARG A 3 -6.16 4.96 12.55
N GLU A 4 -4.97 4.42 12.80
CA GLU A 4 -4.14 4.79 13.96
C GLU A 4 -3.45 6.13 13.72
N LYS A 5 -2.89 6.32 12.52
CA LYS A 5 -2.06 7.48 12.19
C LYS A 5 -2.88 8.69 11.74
N LYS A 6 -4.14 8.45 11.34
CA LYS A 6 -5.10 9.49 10.92
C LYS A 6 -4.46 10.49 9.93
N PRO A 7 -3.89 9.99 8.81
CA PRO A 7 -3.11 10.81 7.90
C PRO A 7 -3.96 11.95 7.33
N SER A 8 -3.33 13.09 7.07
CA SER A 8 -3.99 14.15 6.31
C SER A 8 -4.00 13.81 4.81
N ARG A 9 -2.97 13.10 4.34
CA ARG A 9 -2.83 12.65 2.96
C ARG A 9 -2.41 11.18 2.87
N VAL A 10 -3.01 10.50 1.91
CA VAL A 10 -2.55 9.20 1.41
C VAL A 10 -2.30 9.33 -0.08
N ILE A 11 -1.11 8.95 -0.53
CA ILE A 11 -0.81 8.74 -1.95
C ILE A 11 -0.71 7.24 -2.17
N GLU A 12 -1.44 6.73 -3.14
CA GLU A 12 -1.44 5.33 -3.54
C GLU A 12 -0.89 5.20 -4.95
N ILE A 13 0.09 4.32 -5.15
CA ILE A 13 0.60 3.92 -6.46
C ILE A 13 0.04 2.52 -6.74
N GLY A 14 -0.75 2.40 -7.81
CA GLY A 14 -1.56 1.21 -8.10
C GLY A 14 -2.90 1.24 -7.38
N SER A 15 -4.00 1.39 -8.12
CA SER A 15 -5.34 1.54 -7.53
C SER A 15 -6.21 0.31 -7.74
N GLY A 16 -7.04 -0.03 -6.76
CA GLY A 16 -7.82 -1.25 -6.81
C GLY A 16 -8.61 -1.56 -5.53
N GLY A 17 -8.45 -2.79 -5.04
CA GLY A 17 -9.09 -3.23 -3.80
C GLY A 17 -8.62 -2.43 -2.59
N SER A 18 -7.31 -2.15 -2.51
CA SER A 18 -6.65 -1.34 -1.49
C SER A 18 -7.29 0.04 -1.33
N THR A 19 -7.59 0.72 -2.44
CA THR A 19 -8.24 2.04 -2.46
C THR A 19 -9.52 2.07 -1.63
N LYS A 20 -10.34 1.02 -1.72
CA LYS A 20 -11.60 0.90 -0.97
C LYS A 20 -11.36 0.72 0.52
N ILE A 21 -10.34 -0.07 0.89
CA ILE A 21 -9.98 -0.30 2.29
C ILE A 21 -9.39 0.96 2.92
N ILE A 22 -8.50 1.66 2.21
CA ILE A 22 -7.95 2.96 2.62
C ILE A 22 -9.09 3.94 2.85
N ALA A 23 -10.01 4.10 1.89
CA ALA A 23 -11.13 5.03 2.04
C ALA A 23 -12.10 4.65 3.15
N ALA A 24 -12.36 3.35 3.38
CA ALA A 24 -13.15 2.91 4.52
C ALA A 24 -12.49 3.31 5.86
N ALA A 25 -11.17 3.16 5.97
CA ALA A 25 -10.42 3.60 7.13
C ALA A 25 -10.47 5.12 7.32
N LEU A 26 -10.32 5.89 6.23
CA LEU A 26 -10.41 7.35 6.25
C LEU A 26 -11.81 7.84 6.60
N ARG A 27 -12.87 7.16 6.14
CA ARG A 27 -14.25 7.45 6.53
C ARG A 27 -14.44 7.33 8.05
N MET A 28 -13.90 6.28 8.65
CA MET A 28 -13.99 6.10 10.10
C MET A 28 -13.19 7.18 10.85
N ASN A 29 -12.04 7.62 10.31
CA ASN A 29 -11.30 8.75 10.88
C ASN A 29 -12.15 10.03 10.84
N PHE A 30 -12.76 10.32 9.69
CA PHE A 30 -13.65 11.46 9.51
C PHE A 30 -14.83 11.45 10.49
N ILE A 31 -15.46 10.29 10.72
CA ILE A 31 -16.56 10.17 11.70
C ILE A 31 -16.09 10.56 13.12
N GLU A 32 -14.84 10.24 13.48
CA GLU A 32 -14.31 10.53 14.81
C GLU A 32 -13.85 11.97 15.00
N ASN A 33 -13.28 12.60 13.97
CA ASN A 33 -12.61 13.90 14.11
C ASN A 33 -13.14 15.00 13.18
N SER A 34 -14.11 14.68 12.31
CA SER A 34 -14.68 15.57 11.30
C SER A 34 -13.65 16.19 10.33
N GLN A 35 -12.48 15.58 10.18
CA GLN A 35 -11.43 16.03 9.27
C GLN A 35 -11.36 15.12 8.06
N LYS A 36 -11.53 15.69 6.87
CA LYS A 36 -11.34 14.97 5.61
C LYS A 36 -9.84 14.80 5.36
N SER A 37 -9.48 13.60 4.92
CA SER A 37 -8.15 13.35 4.36
C SER A 37 -8.21 13.50 2.84
N GLN A 38 -7.04 13.67 2.24
CA GLN A 38 -6.85 13.57 0.80
C GLN A 38 -6.37 12.16 0.43
N LEU A 39 -6.96 11.54 -0.58
CA LEU A 39 -6.47 10.31 -1.21
C LEU A 39 -6.17 10.57 -2.69
N ILE A 40 -4.90 10.44 -3.06
CA ILE A 40 -4.43 10.58 -4.44
C ILE A 40 -4.04 9.18 -4.93
N SER A 41 -4.80 8.61 -5.85
CA SER A 41 -4.45 7.33 -6.48
C SER A 41 -3.80 7.59 -7.84
N ILE A 42 -2.68 6.94 -8.10
CA ILE A 42 -1.93 6.99 -9.36
C ILE A 42 -2.10 5.64 -10.04
N GLU A 43 -2.79 5.61 -11.17
CA GLU A 43 -3.13 4.37 -11.86
C GLU A 43 -3.26 4.60 -13.36
N PRO A 44 -2.35 4.07 -14.20
CA PRO A 44 -2.45 4.20 -15.65
C PRO A 44 -3.67 3.49 -16.26
N TYR A 45 -4.20 2.45 -15.62
CA TYR A 45 -5.27 1.59 -16.14
C TYR A 45 -6.41 1.39 -15.11
N PRO A 46 -7.14 2.45 -14.74
CA PRO A 46 -8.07 2.41 -13.62
C PRO A 46 -9.27 1.51 -13.90
N GLN A 47 -9.65 0.74 -12.88
CA GLN A 47 -10.88 -0.06 -12.92
C GLN A 47 -12.13 0.85 -12.94
N ASP A 48 -13.24 0.35 -13.46
CA ASP A 48 -14.47 1.12 -13.64
C ASP A 48 -15.01 1.75 -12.34
N PHE A 49 -14.80 1.10 -11.18
CA PHE A 49 -15.27 1.64 -9.90
C PHE A 49 -14.70 3.03 -9.59
N SER A 50 -13.51 3.34 -10.12
CA SER A 50 -12.79 4.58 -9.85
C SER A 50 -13.52 5.81 -10.39
N LYS A 51 -14.37 5.63 -11.43
CA LYS A 51 -15.12 6.72 -12.09
C LYS A 51 -16.17 7.32 -11.15
N ASP A 52 -16.88 6.48 -10.40
CA ASP A 52 -17.92 6.92 -9.46
C ASP A 52 -17.38 7.13 -8.04
N PHE A 53 -16.17 6.63 -7.76
CA PHE A 53 -15.57 6.66 -6.44
C PHE A 53 -15.48 8.07 -5.85
N ALA A 54 -15.10 9.06 -6.66
CA ALA A 54 -15.04 10.46 -6.24
C ALA A 54 -16.40 10.96 -5.74
N ASN A 55 -17.48 10.63 -6.47
CA ASN A 55 -18.83 11.09 -6.15
C ASN A 55 -19.37 10.46 -4.85
N VAL A 56 -19.10 9.18 -4.63
CA VAL A 56 -19.60 8.45 -3.45
C VAL A 56 -18.79 8.72 -2.18
N SER A 57 -17.56 9.25 -2.30
CA SER A 57 -16.66 9.50 -1.17
C SER A 57 -16.54 10.98 -0.78
N LYS A 58 -17.02 11.90 -1.63
CA LYS A 58 -16.86 13.36 -1.47
C LYS A 58 -17.24 13.93 -0.10
N ASP A 59 -18.16 13.29 0.62
CA ASP A 59 -18.66 13.78 1.91
C ASP A 59 -17.63 13.61 3.04
N PHE A 60 -16.66 12.70 2.89
CA PHE A 60 -15.67 12.39 3.92
C PHE A 60 -14.22 12.34 3.40
N LEU A 61 -14.00 12.38 2.08
CA LEU A 61 -12.70 12.20 1.44
C LEU A 61 -12.52 13.18 0.28
N GLU A 62 -11.33 13.77 0.17
CA GLU A 62 -10.91 14.48 -1.03
C GLU A 62 -10.14 13.50 -1.94
N PHE A 63 -10.84 12.94 -2.94
CA PHE A 63 -10.25 11.94 -3.83
C PHE A 63 -9.74 12.56 -5.13
N SER A 64 -8.57 12.14 -5.58
CA SER A 64 -8.00 12.47 -6.89
C SER A 64 -7.44 11.23 -7.55
N LEU A 65 -7.75 11.02 -8.83
CA LEU A 65 -7.20 9.94 -9.64
C LEU A 65 -6.30 10.53 -10.72
N LEU A 66 -5.03 10.16 -10.69
CA LEU A 66 -4.06 10.49 -11.74
C LEU A 66 -3.96 9.30 -12.69
N THR A 67 -4.65 9.39 -13.83
CA THR A 67 -4.65 8.33 -14.86
C THR A 67 -3.38 8.37 -15.71
N GLN A 68 -2.26 8.05 -15.08
CA GLN A 68 -0.95 8.03 -15.71
C GLN A 68 -0.01 7.08 -14.96
N LYS A 69 1.10 6.75 -15.61
CA LYS A 69 2.23 6.05 -15.02
C LYS A 69 2.87 6.90 -13.92
N VAL A 70 3.34 6.26 -12.85
CA VAL A 70 3.95 6.95 -11.70
C VAL A 70 5.21 7.70 -12.09
N GLU A 71 5.95 7.16 -13.05
CA GLU A 71 7.18 7.72 -13.61
C GLU A 71 6.94 9.06 -14.33
N SER A 72 5.69 9.37 -14.70
CA SER A 72 5.29 10.64 -15.32
C SER A 72 4.70 11.65 -14.33
N VAL A 73 4.50 11.26 -13.07
CA VAL A 73 3.94 12.14 -12.03
C VAL A 73 5.00 13.13 -11.56
N ASP A 74 4.62 14.39 -11.42
CA ASP A 74 5.50 15.42 -10.87
C ASP A 74 5.91 15.07 -9.43
N LEU A 75 7.21 15.14 -9.15
CA LEU A 75 7.77 14.74 -7.85
C LEU A 75 7.23 15.57 -6.69
N SER A 76 6.76 16.80 -6.94
CA SER A 76 6.12 17.65 -5.93
C SER A 76 4.87 17.01 -5.31
N VAL A 77 4.22 16.07 -6.01
CA VAL A 77 3.12 15.27 -5.47
C VAL A 77 3.60 14.45 -4.26
N PHE A 78 4.77 13.81 -4.36
CA PHE A 78 5.32 13.00 -3.26
C PHE A 78 5.99 13.86 -2.18
N GLU A 79 6.67 14.93 -2.57
CA GLU A 79 7.24 15.93 -1.65
C GLU A 79 6.14 16.61 -0.81
N SER A 80 4.89 16.54 -1.23
CA SER A 80 3.78 17.08 -0.46
C SER A 80 3.47 16.30 0.82
N LEU A 81 3.87 15.02 0.93
CA LEU A 81 3.59 14.15 2.08
C LEU A 81 4.30 14.65 3.34
N GLN A 82 3.57 14.79 4.44
CA GLN A 82 4.11 15.24 5.72
C GLN A 82 4.17 14.11 6.76
N THR A 83 4.67 14.41 7.95
CA THR A 83 4.71 13.45 9.05
C THR A 83 3.34 12.81 9.31
N ASN A 84 3.31 11.48 9.47
CA ASN A 84 2.12 10.61 9.58
C ASN A 84 1.28 10.45 8.31
N ASP A 85 1.58 11.15 7.22
CA ASP A 85 0.99 10.85 5.92
C ASP A 85 1.57 9.55 5.35
N ILE A 86 0.85 8.96 4.40
CA ILE A 86 1.12 7.61 3.92
C ILE A 86 1.40 7.62 2.42
N LEU A 87 2.51 7.01 2.03
CA LEU A 87 2.74 6.51 0.69
C LEU A 87 2.44 5.00 0.68
N PHE A 88 1.40 4.59 -0.05
CA PHE A 88 1.01 3.20 -0.25
C PHE A 88 1.44 2.75 -1.64
N VAL A 89 2.29 1.74 -1.71
CA VAL A 89 2.93 1.27 -2.95
C VAL A 89 2.46 -0.14 -3.25
N ASP A 90 1.68 -0.29 -4.31
CA ASP A 90 1.22 -1.56 -4.88
C ASP A 90 1.38 -1.50 -6.41
N SER A 91 2.61 -1.23 -6.84
CA SER A 91 3.00 -1.02 -8.23
C SER A 91 3.20 -2.35 -8.95
N SER A 92 4.10 -2.43 -9.93
CA SER A 92 4.31 -3.66 -10.69
C SER A 92 5.05 -4.78 -9.94
N HIS A 93 5.73 -4.46 -8.82
CA HIS A 93 6.63 -5.37 -8.07
C HIS A 93 7.84 -5.87 -8.87
N VAL A 94 8.11 -5.28 -10.05
CA VAL A 94 9.22 -5.68 -10.94
C VAL A 94 10.24 -4.55 -11.07
N PHE A 95 11.38 -4.73 -10.42
CA PHE A 95 12.56 -3.91 -10.59
C PHE A 95 13.30 -4.25 -11.89
N LYS A 96 13.42 -3.25 -12.77
CA LYS A 96 14.22 -3.24 -14.00
C LYS A 96 14.44 -1.80 -14.45
N SER A 97 15.34 -1.59 -15.41
CA SER A 97 15.53 -0.24 -15.97
C SER A 97 14.23 0.32 -16.57
N GLY A 98 13.90 1.53 -16.15
CA GLY A 98 12.70 2.28 -16.50
C GLY A 98 11.42 1.78 -15.85
N SER A 99 11.46 0.97 -14.79
CA SER A 99 10.24 0.54 -14.08
C SER A 99 9.78 1.55 -13.03
N ASP A 100 8.51 1.40 -12.64
CA ASP A 100 7.92 2.07 -11.48
C ASP A 100 8.71 1.81 -10.20
N VAL A 101 9.09 0.56 -9.91
CA VAL A 101 9.92 0.21 -8.74
C VAL A 101 11.27 0.93 -8.79
N GLU A 102 11.94 1.00 -9.94
CA GLU A 102 13.18 1.78 -10.05
C GLU A 102 12.93 3.27 -9.75
N PHE A 103 11.87 3.84 -10.32
CA PHE A 103 11.51 5.24 -10.11
C PHE A 103 11.15 5.54 -8.64
N GLU A 104 10.39 4.67 -7.99
CA GLU A 104 9.99 4.80 -6.59
C GLU A 104 11.21 4.85 -5.68
N PHE A 105 12.12 3.89 -5.80
CA PHE A 105 13.31 3.83 -4.95
C PHE A 105 14.34 4.92 -5.25
N LEU A 106 14.55 5.28 -6.52
CA LEU A 106 15.60 6.23 -6.90
C LEU A 106 15.12 7.68 -6.92
N GLN A 107 13.83 7.92 -7.17
CA GLN A 107 13.26 9.26 -7.29
C GLN A 107 12.29 9.61 -6.16
N VAL A 108 11.40 8.71 -5.77
CA VAL A 108 10.35 9.05 -4.79
C VAL A 108 10.89 9.00 -3.35
N TYR A 109 11.33 7.83 -2.89
CA TYR A 109 11.71 7.62 -1.48
C TYR A 109 12.76 8.60 -0.93
N PRO A 110 13.81 8.99 -1.70
CA PRO A 110 14.82 9.93 -1.21
C PRO A 110 14.29 11.35 -0.92
N ARG A 111 13.10 11.70 -1.43
CA ARG A 111 12.50 13.05 -1.33
C ARG A 111 11.42 13.14 -0.26
N LEU A 112 11.02 12.02 0.35
CA LEU A 112 9.99 12.01 1.36
C LEU A 112 10.46 12.74 2.64
N HIS A 113 9.54 13.49 3.25
CA HIS A 113 9.79 14.14 4.52
C HIS A 113 9.92 13.10 5.66
N THR A 114 10.68 13.44 6.70
CA THR A 114 10.79 12.60 7.90
C THR A 114 9.42 12.37 8.53
N GLY A 115 9.15 11.11 8.89
CA GLY A 115 7.90 10.69 9.51
C GLY A 115 6.77 10.37 8.52
N VAL A 116 7.00 10.47 7.21
CA VAL A 116 6.13 9.84 6.20
C VAL A 116 6.21 8.32 6.36
N LEU A 117 5.06 7.66 6.28
CA LEU A 117 4.95 6.22 6.38
C LEU A 117 4.90 5.61 4.98
N VAL A 118 5.87 4.78 4.64
CA VAL A 118 5.90 4.04 3.37
C VAL A 118 5.43 2.61 3.62
N HIS A 119 4.37 2.21 2.93
CA HIS A 119 3.87 0.84 2.94
C HIS A 119 4.04 0.25 1.56
N ILE A 120 4.87 -0.80 1.47
CA ILE A 120 5.08 -1.56 0.24
C ILE A 120 4.28 -2.84 0.38
N HIS A 121 3.32 -3.02 -0.52
CA HIS A 121 2.38 -4.14 -0.52
C HIS A 121 3.06 -5.43 -0.98
N ASP A 122 2.47 -6.59 -0.70
CA ASP A 122 2.97 -7.90 -1.12
C ASP A 122 4.47 -8.16 -0.88
N ILE A 123 4.99 -7.78 0.29
CA ILE A 123 6.36 -8.10 0.73
C ILE A 123 6.33 -9.29 1.68
N PHE A 124 7.15 -10.32 1.40
CA PHE A 124 7.23 -11.55 2.21
C PHE A 124 8.41 -11.55 3.18
N PHE A 125 9.27 -10.53 3.15
CA PHE A 125 10.41 -10.35 4.05
C PHE A 125 10.13 -10.77 5.52
N PRO A 126 10.92 -11.64 6.14
CA PRO A 126 12.23 -12.14 5.70
C PRO A 126 12.19 -13.43 4.88
N TYR A 127 11.05 -13.78 4.29
CA TYR A 127 10.88 -14.99 3.49
C TYR A 127 10.85 -14.69 1.99
N ASP A 128 11.18 -15.70 1.19
CA ASP A 128 11.08 -15.62 -0.27
C ASP A 128 9.63 -15.52 -0.74
N TYR A 129 9.45 -14.92 -1.92
CA TYR A 129 8.19 -15.02 -2.66
C TYR A 129 7.82 -16.49 -2.90
N PRO A 130 6.53 -16.86 -2.87
CA PRO A 130 6.09 -18.20 -3.24
C PRO A 130 6.63 -18.58 -4.63
N ILE A 131 7.32 -19.72 -4.70
CA ILE A 131 8.02 -20.14 -5.93
C ILE A 131 7.05 -20.30 -7.12
N GLU A 132 5.79 -20.66 -6.84
CA GLU A 132 4.72 -20.79 -7.82
C GLU A 132 4.37 -19.47 -8.51
N TRP A 133 4.44 -18.33 -7.80
CA TRP A 133 4.12 -17.02 -8.37
C TRP A 133 5.10 -16.64 -9.47
N ASN A 134 6.36 -16.99 -9.29
CA ASN A 134 7.39 -16.74 -10.30
C ASN A 134 7.42 -17.81 -11.39
N LEU A 135 7.32 -19.10 -11.03
CA LEU A 135 7.47 -20.18 -12.01
C LEU A 135 6.21 -20.49 -12.83
N LYS A 136 5.02 -20.39 -12.22
CA LYS A 136 3.75 -20.78 -12.87
C LYS A 136 2.96 -19.57 -13.34
N GLU A 137 2.91 -18.53 -12.53
CA GLU A 137 2.13 -17.32 -12.83
C GLU A 137 2.93 -16.26 -13.60
N SER A 138 4.24 -16.49 -13.81
CA SER A 138 5.10 -15.58 -14.56
C SER A 138 5.07 -14.14 -14.04
N ARG A 139 4.93 -13.96 -12.73
CA ARG A 139 4.91 -12.61 -12.10
C ARG A 139 6.29 -11.96 -12.13
N TYR A 140 7.34 -12.76 -11.96
CA TYR A 140 8.75 -12.31 -11.89
C TYR A 140 8.97 -11.17 -10.89
N TRP A 141 8.23 -11.20 -9.78
CA TRP A 141 8.35 -10.20 -8.72
C TRP A 141 9.69 -10.34 -8.03
N ASN A 142 10.37 -9.20 -7.90
CA ASN A 142 11.71 -9.12 -7.34
C ASN A 142 11.91 -7.86 -6.47
N GLU A 143 10.89 -7.02 -6.32
CA GLU A 143 10.95 -5.79 -5.50
C GLU A 143 11.43 -6.07 -4.08
N GLN A 144 10.94 -7.12 -3.41
CA GLN A 144 11.35 -7.39 -2.03
C GLN A 144 12.86 -7.57 -1.86
N TYR A 145 13.55 -8.19 -2.82
CA TYR A 145 15.00 -8.41 -2.71
C TYR A 145 15.77 -7.10 -2.89
N PHE A 146 15.22 -6.20 -3.71
CA PHE A 146 15.74 -4.85 -3.84
C PHE A 146 15.46 -4.03 -2.58
N LEU A 147 14.26 -4.13 -2.00
CA LEU A 147 13.90 -3.54 -0.71
C LEU A 147 14.83 -4.02 0.41
N GLU A 148 15.08 -5.32 0.51
CA GLU A 148 16.00 -5.89 1.49
C GLU A 148 17.41 -5.31 1.34
N THR A 149 17.91 -5.22 0.11
CA THR A 149 19.21 -4.60 -0.17
C THR A 149 19.22 -3.12 0.18
N PHE A 150 18.13 -2.40 -0.10
CA PHE A 150 17.97 -0.99 0.23
C PHE A 150 17.90 -0.74 1.74
N LEU A 151 17.28 -1.65 2.50
CA LEU A 151 17.17 -1.55 3.96
C LEU A 151 18.47 -1.96 4.66
N GLN A 152 19.26 -2.86 4.05
CA GLN A 152 20.59 -3.18 4.55
C GLN A 152 21.44 -1.90 4.57
N PHE A 153 22.00 -1.60 5.75
CA PHE A 153 22.84 -0.43 6.01
C PHE A 153 22.13 0.93 5.84
N ASN A 154 20.80 0.95 5.74
CA ASN A 154 20.03 2.18 5.66
C ASN A 154 19.55 2.61 7.05
N GLU A 155 20.13 3.71 7.53
CA GLU A 155 19.78 4.30 8.83
C GLU A 155 18.68 5.37 8.72
N LYS A 156 18.21 5.68 7.51
CA LYS A 156 17.19 6.71 7.26
C LYS A 156 15.76 6.16 7.34
N PHE A 157 15.59 4.86 7.17
CA PHE A 157 14.29 4.17 7.22
C PHE A 157 14.23 3.22 8.40
N GLU A 158 13.11 3.24 9.11
CA GLU A 158 12.81 2.33 10.22
C GLU A 158 11.73 1.34 9.79
N ILE A 159 11.94 0.05 10.05
CA ILE A 159 10.95 -0.98 9.80
C ILE A 159 9.94 -0.98 10.96
N LEU A 160 8.73 -0.50 10.71
CA LEU A 160 7.66 -0.49 11.72
C LEU A 160 6.97 -1.86 11.87
N ALA A 161 6.80 -2.58 10.77
CA ALA A 161 6.17 -3.90 10.78
C ALA A 161 6.52 -4.70 9.51
N SER A 162 6.77 -6.00 9.69
CA SER A 162 6.68 -7.00 8.61
C SER A 162 5.44 -7.87 8.85
N LEU A 163 4.45 -7.76 7.97
CA LEU A 163 3.19 -8.48 8.12
C LEU A 163 3.34 -9.99 7.86
N SER A 164 4.24 -10.38 6.95
CA SER A 164 4.56 -11.79 6.70
C SER A 164 5.24 -12.43 7.92
N MET A 165 6.15 -11.71 8.58
CA MET A 165 6.79 -12.17 9.83
C MET A 165 5.75 -12.33 10.95
N VAL A 166 4.87 -11.35 11.14
CA VAL A 166 3.78 -11.45 12.14
C VAL A 166 2.90 -12.67 11.86
N SER A 167 2.49 -12.86 10.61
CA SER A 167 1.67 -14.00 10.19
C SER A 167 2.36 -15.35 10.47
N HIS A 168 3.68 -15.44 10.27
CA HIS A 168 4.42 -16.68 10.49
C HIS A 168 4.72 -16.98 11.97
N TYR A 169 5.07 -15.97 12.78
CA TYR A 169 5.52 -16.19 14.15
C TYR A 169 4.41 -16.19 15.20
N ASN A 170 3.30 -15.47 14.97
CA ASN A 170 2.29 -15.28 16.01
C ASN A 170 0.87 -15.35 15.44
N ASN A 171 0.53 -16.53 14.92
CA ASN A 171 -0.74 -16.79 14.25
C ASN A 171 -1.96 -16.48 15.15
N PHE A 172 -1.86 -16.64 16.47
CA PHE A 172 -2.95 -16.32 17.42
C PHE A 172 -3.31 -14.83 17.45
N VAL A 173 -2.33 -13.92 17.44
CA VAL A 173 -2.60 -12.47 17.40
C VAL A 173 -3.27 -12.09 16.08
N PHE A 174 -2.92 -12.76 14.98
CA PHE A 174 -3.54 -12.52 13.67
C PHE A 174 -4.97 -13.10 13.62
N LEU A 175 -5.19 -14.31 14.14
CA LEU A 175 -6.49 -14.98 14.17
C LEU A 175 -7.48 -14.30 15.14
N ASP A 176 -7.03 -13.87 16.32
CA ASP A 176 -7.89 -13.23 17.33
C ASP A 176 -8.32 -11.80 16.91
N ASN A 177 -7.49 -11.10 16.13
CA ASN A 177 -7.78 -9.74 15.65
C ASN A 177 -8.46 -9.71 14.28
N ILE A 178 -8.43 -10.80 13.51
CA ILE A 178 -9.21 -10.98 12.27
C ILE A 178 -10.52 -11.72 12.59
N ASN A 179 -11.24 -11.24 13.60
CA ASN A 179 -12.67 -11.54 13.78
C ASN A 179 -13.57 -10.98 12.65
N ALA A 180 -13.00 -10.66 11.48
CA ALA A 180 -13.69 -10.24 10.27
C ALA A 180 -13.77 -11.35 9.19
N TYR A 181 -13.05 -12.47 9.36
CA TYR A 181 -13.27 -13.68 8.56
C TYR A 181 -14.09 -14.66 9.41
N ASN A 182 -15.41 -14.53 9.34
CA ASN A 182 -16.36 -15.52 9.89
C ASN A 182 -15.98 -16.93 9.39
N GLU A 183 -15.78 -17.86 10.33
CA GLU A 183 -15.47 -19.28 10.09
C GLU A 183 -16.59 -20.04 9.34
N GLU A 184 -17.73 -19.41 9.03
CA GLU A 184 -18.89 -20.05 8.39
C GLU A 184 -18.73 -20.39 6.89
N ARG A 185 -17.53 -20.29 6.30
CA ARG A 185 -17.31 -20.53 4.85
C ARG A 185 -16.22 -21.54 4.48
N LEU A 186 -15.84 -22.43 5.39
CA LEU A 186 -15.15 -23.65 4.96
C LEU A 186 -16.20 -24.73 4.64
N PRO A 187 -16.25 -25.28 3.41
CA PRO A 187 -17.10 -26.43 3.14
C PRO A 187 -16.63 -27.56 4.05
N VAL A 188 -17.58 -28.12 4.81
CA VAL A 188 -17.37 -29.33 5.59
C VAL A 188 -16.88 -30.40 4.61
N LEU A 189 -15.60 -30.78 4.70
CA LEU A 189 -15.11 -31.97 4.04
C LEU A 189 -15.67 -33.16 4.81
N SER A 190 -16.86 -33.61 4.42
CA SER A 190 -17.39 -34.92 4.83
C SER A 190 -16.57 -36.00 4.14
N GLY A 191 -15.91 -36.84 4.94
CA GLY A 191 -15.33 -38.11 4.50
C GLY A 191 -16.37 -39.17 4.19
#